data_AF-A0A9E3E265-F1
#
_entry.id   AF-A0A9E3E265-F1
#
_cell.length_a   1.000
_cell.length_b   1.000
_cell.length_c   1.000
_cell.angle_alpha   90.00
_cell.angle_beta   90.00
_cell.angle_gamma   90.00
#
_symmetry.space_group_name_H-M   'P 1'
#
loop_
_entity.id
_entity.type
_entity.pdbx_description
1 polymer ?
#
loop_
_entity_poly.entity_id
_entity_poly.type
_entity_poly.pdbx_seq_one_letter_code
_entity_poly.pdbx_strand_id
1 'polypeptide(L)'
;MASYPAKELQDEFLNAIRKSQETVVEAVRTWAETVQSMTPKMPSVQVPLADQLPSPSEVVANAYDFAEKLLASQRQFAEELLKATTPLMPGTGATQGEHKASTAR
;
A
#
# COMPACT_ATOMS: atom_id res chain seq x y z
N MET A 1 12.74 -11.71 33.43
CA MET A 1 11.45 -12.09 32.82
C MET A 1 10.94 -10.89 32.02
N ALA A 2 11.16 -10.84 30.70
CA ALA A 2 10.74 -9.73 29.84
C ALA A 2 10.61 -10.14 28.35
N SER A 3 10.15 -11.37 28.07
CA SER A 3 9.98 -11.88 26.70
C SER A 3 8.52 -12.18 26.33
N TYR A 4 7.57 -11.91 27.22
CA TYR A 4 6.13 -12.06 26.97
C TYR A 4 5.51 -10.94 26.10
N PRO A 5 5.83 -9.64 26.29
CA PRO A 5 5.14 -8.58 25.55
C PRO A 5 5.42 -8.57 24.05
N ALA A 6 6.63 -8.99 23.62
CA ALA A 6 6.98 -9.04 22.19
C ALA A 6 6.28 -10.18 21.44
N LYS A 7 5.85 -11.24 22.14
CA LYS A 7 5.19 -12.40 21.55
C LYS A 7 3.69 -12.16 21.40
N GLU A 8 3.07 -11.56 22.42
CA GLU A 8 1.67 -11.12 22.39
C GLU A 8 1.42 -10.06 21.31
N LEU A 9 2.31 -9.07 21.15
CA LEU A 9 2.21 -8.08 20.08
C LEU A 9 2.32 -8.68 18.67
N GLN A 10 3.16 -9.71 18.50
CA GLN A 10 3.25 -10.43 17.23
C GLN A 10 1.97 -11.22 16.94
N ASP A 11 1.43 -11.92 17.93
CA ASP A 11 0.19 -12.68 17.77
C ASP A 11 -1.01 -11.75 17.51
N GLU A 12 -1.06 -10.59 18.17
CA GLU A 12 -2.10 -9.57 17.97
C GLU A 12 -2.02 -8.95 16.57
N PHE A 13 -0.80 -8.66 16.09
CA PHE A 13 -0.58 -8.18 14.72
C PHE A 13 -0.93 -9.23 13.65
N LEU A 14 -0.55 -10.48 13.87
CA LEU A 14 -0.91 -11.59 12.97
C LEU A 14 -2.42 -11.82 12.96
N ASN A 15 -3.08 -11.74 14.11
CA ASN A 15 -4.54 -11.84 14.21
C ASN A 15 -5.23 -10.64 13.54
N ALA A 16 -4.69 -9.43 13.68
CA ALA A 16 -5.20 -8.24 12.99
C ALA A 16 -5.09 -8.37 11.47
N ILE A 17 -3.98 -8.89 10.95
CA ILE A 17 -3.81 -9.16 9.51
C ILE A 17 -4.81 -10.22 9.05
N ARG A 18 -4.93 -11.36 9.75
CA ARG A 18 -5.90 -12.42 9.38
C ARG A 18 -7.33 -11.91 9.37
N LYS A 19 -7.72 -11.19 10.42
CA LYS A 19 -9.05 -10.56 10.54
C LYS A 19 -9.29 -9.53 9.43
N SER A 20 -8.27 -8.75 9.07
CA SER A 20 -8.37 -7.79 7.97
C SER A 20 -8.59 -8.48 6.63
N GLN A 21 -7.94 -9.62 6.38
CA GLN A 21 -8.13 -10.40 5.15
C GLN A 21 -9.55 -10.95 5.05
N GLU A 22 -10.09 -11.54 6.11
CA GLU A 22 -11.46 -12.06 6.14
C GLU A 22 -12.49 -10.94 5.91
N THR A 23 -12.32 -9.81 6.61
CA THR A 23 -13.24 -8.67 6.52
C THR A 23 -13.22 -8.01 5.14
N VAL A 24 -12.04 -7.86 4.53
CA VAL A 24 -11.91 -7.27 3.20
C VAL A 24 -12.53 -8.16 2.13
N VAL A 25 -12.33 -9.48 2.21
CA VAL A 25 -12.92 -10.43 1.25
C VAL A 25 -14.45 -10.40 1.31
N GLU A 26 -15.03 -10.35 2.51
CA GLU A 26 -16.48 -10.22 2.67
C GLU A 26 -17.02 -8.89 2.12
N ALA A 27 -16.33 -7.78 2.39
CA ALA A 27 -16.73 -6.47 1.87
C ALA A 27 -16.66 -6.41 0.34
N VAL A 28 -15.59 -6.95 -0.25
CA VAL A 28 -15.43 -7.02 -1.72
C VAL A 28 -16.50 -7.91 -2.34
N ARG A 29 -16.81 -9.07 -1.73
CA ARG A 29 -17.86 -9.97 -2.19
C ARG A 29 -19.23 -9.29 -2.13
N THR A 30 -19.55 -8.65 -1.02
CA THR A 30 -20.81 -7.91 -0.83
C THR A 30 -20.96 -6.81 -1.88
N TRP A 31 -19.88 -6.07 -2.14
CA TRP A 31 -19.87 -5.05 -3.18
C TRP A 31 -20.05 -5.65 -4.57
N ALA A 32 -19.37 -6.76 -4.88
CA ALA A 32 -19.51 -7.45 -6.16
C ALA A 32 -20.93 -8.00 -6.40
N GLU A 33 -21.54 -8.61 -5.38
CA GLU A 33 -22.93 -9.09 -5.42
C GLU A 33 -23.92 -7.92 -5.57
N THR A 34 -23.63 -6.78 -4.94
CA THR A 34 -24.41 -5.53 -5.09
C THR A 34 -24.33 -5.01 -6.52
N VAL A 35 -23.13 -4.91 -7.10
CA VAL A 35 -22.96 -4.45 -8.49
C VAL A 35 -23.62 -5.42 -9.48
N GLN A 36 -23.52 -6.73 -9.28
CA GLN A 36 -24.18 -7.72 -10.14
C GLN A 36 -25.70 -7.65 -10.06
N SER A 37 -26.26 -7.48 -8.85
CA SER A 37 -27.71 -7.32 -8.67
C SER A 37 -28.25 -6.01 -9.22
N MET A 38 -27.43 -4.96 -9.22
CA MET A 38 -27.73 -3.66 -9.83
C MET A 38 -27.38 -3.56 -11.31
N THR A 39 -26.71 -4.57 -11.89
CA THR A 39 -26.45 -4.59 -13.33
C THR A 39 -27.75 -4.98 -14.03
N PRO A 40 -28.48 -4.02 -14.67
CA PRO A 40 -29.64 -4.40 -15.46
C PRO A 40 -29.17 -5.34 -16.56
N LYS A 41 -29.78 -6.53 -16.67
CA LYS A 41 -29.71 -7.34 -17.89
C LYS A 41 -30.15 -6.39 -19.01
N MET A 42 -29.24 -5.90 -19.85
CA MET A 42 -29.53 -4.81 -20.78
C MET A 42 -30.30 -5.30 -22.02
N PRO A 43 -31.61 -5.04 -22.18
CA PRO A 43 -32.17 -4.81 -23.49
C PRO A 43 -31.85 -3.36 -23.85
N SER A 44 -30.87 -3.14 -24.75
CA SER A 44 -30.63 -1.89 -25.50
C SER A 44 -31.33 -0.65 -24.93
N VAL A 45 -30.89 -0.21 -23.75
CA VAL A 45 -31.42 0.99 -23.10
C VAL A 45 -30.66 2.15 -23.71
N GLN A 46 -31.37 3.06 -24.36
CA GLN A 46 -30.85 4.38 -24.69
C GLN A 46 -30.39 5.01 -23.38
N VAL A 47 -29.08 4.99 -23.12
CA VAL A 47 -28.48 5.50 -21.89
C VAL A 47 -28.68 7.01 -21.91
N PRO A 48 -29.56 7.58 -21.07
CA PRO A 48 -29.58 9.03 -20.89
C PRO A 48 -28.20 9.39 -20.37
N LEU A 49 -27.53 10.38 -20.95
CA LEU A 49 -26.14 10.77 -20.67
C LEU A 49 -25.04 9.97 -21.42
N ALA A 50 -25.36 9.23 -22.49
CA ALA A 50 -24.34 8.66 -23.37
C ALA A 50 -23.31 9.70 -23.86
N ASP A 51 -23.74 10.96 -24.04
CA ASP A 51 -22.88 12.08 -24.45
C ASP A 51 -21.97 12.63 -23.33
N GLN A 52 -22.15 12.17 -22.08
CA GLN A 52 -21.30 12.52 -20.93
C GLN A 52 -20.40 11.37 -20.50
N LEU A 53 -20.46 10.22 -21.18
CA LEU A 53 -19.55 9.13 -20.92
C LEU A 53 -18.17 9.46 -21.51
N PRO A 54 -17.07 9.22 -20.76
CA PRO A 54 -15.73 9.33 -21.33
C PRO A 54 -15.62 8.44 -22.56
N SER A 55 -15.01 8.95 -23.61
CA SER A 55 -14.75 8.15 -24.80
C SER A 55 -13.88 6.93 -24.43
N PRO A 56 -13.97 5.80 -25.16
CA PRO A 56 -13.11 4.66 -24.91
C PRO A 56 -11.61 5.00 -24.90
N SER A 57 -11.18 5.94 -25.74
CA SER A 57 -9.82 6.48 -25.74
C SER A 57 -9.45 7.20 -24.45
N GLU A 58 -10.36 8.00 -23.88
CA GLU A 58 -10.12 8.69 -22.60
C GLU A 58 -10.09 7.71 -21.44
N VAL A 59 -10.93 6.66 -21.45
CA VAL A 59 -10.87 5.60 -20.43
C VAL A 59 -9.49 4.93 -20.45
N VAL A 60 -8.99 4.59 -21.64
CA VAL A 60 -7.66 3.99 -21.79
C VAL A 60 -6.57 4.95 -21.32
N ALA A 61 -6.60 6.21 -21.76
CA ALA A 61 -5.63 7.23 -21.33
C ALA A 61 -5.63 7.41 -19.80
N ASN A 62 -6.81 7.54 -19.19
CA ASN A 62 -6.96 7.66 -17.73
C ASN A 62 -6.43 6.43 -16.99
N ALA A 63 -6.59 5.23 -17.56
CA ALA A 63 -6.04 4.01 -16.97
C ALA A 63 -4.50 4.01 -17.00
N TYR A 64 -3.89 4.48 -18.10
CA TYR A 64 -2.43 4.65 -18.18
C TYR A 64 -1.94 5.73 -17.20
N ASP A 65 -2.58 6.90 -17.14
CA ASP A 65 -2.25 7.97 -16.20
C ASP A 65 -2.35 7.50 -14.74
N PHE A 66 -3.37 6.71 -14.43
CA PHE A 66 -3.53 6.10 -13.12
C PHE A 66 -2.39 5.12 -12.82
N ALA A 67 -2.03 4.25 -13.78
CA ALA A 67 -0.92 3.31 -13.62
C ALA A 67 0.42 4.03 -13.40
N GLU A 68 0.67 5.14 -14.10
CA GLU A 68 1.85 5.98 -13.88
C GLU A 68 1.88 6.57 -12.47
N LYS A 69 0.76 7.14 -12.00
CA LYS A 69 0.63 7.67 -10.63
C LYS A 69 0.81 6.59 -9.58
N LEU A 70 0.23 5.41 -9.81
CA LEU A 70 0.36 4.26 -8.93
C LEU A 70 1.83 3.81 -8.83
N LEU A 71 2.53 3.72 -9.96
CA LEU A 71 3.94 3.35 -10.00
C LEU A 71 4.82 4.40 -9.30
N ALA A 72 4.55 5.69 -9.53
CA ALA A 72 5.23 6.78 -8.83
C ALA A 72 5.03 6.70 -7.31
N SER A 73 3.80 6.41 -6.86
CA SER A 73 3.49 6.23 -5.45
C SER A 73 4.21 5.02 -4.83
N GLN A 74 4.31 3.89 -5.54
CA GLN A 74 5.05 2.73 -5.08
C GLN A 74 6.55 3.01 -4.95
N ARG A 75 7.12 3.76 -5.91
CA ARG A 75 8.51 4.21 -5.84
C ARG A 75 8.73 5.09 -4.62
N GLN A 76 7.90 6.11 -4.41
CA GLN A 76 8.01 7.00 -3.26
C GLN A 76 7.92 6.22 -1.94
N PHE A 77 6.97 5.30 -1.83
CA PHE A 77 6.84 4.44 -0.66
C PHE A 77 8.10 3.61 -0.42
N ALA A 78 8.68 3.00 -1.45
CA ALA A 78 9.92 2.24 -1.33
C ALA A 78 11.10 3.13 -0.88
N GLU A 79 11.21 4.35 -1.41
CA GLU A 79 12.21 5.33 -0.99
C GLU A 79 12.03 5.75 0.48
N GLU A 80 10.79 5.99 0.92
CA GLU A 80 10.46 6.32 2.31
C GLU A 80 10.73 5.15 3.25
N LEU A 81 10.40 3.92 2.84
CA LEU A 81 10.68 2.71 3.60
C LEU A 81 12.19 2.50 3.75
N LEU A 82 12.97 2.71 2.69
CA LEU A 82 14.44 2.68 2.75
C LEU A 82 14.98 3.75 3.70
N LYS A 83 14.51 4.99 3.60
CA LYS A 83 14.90 6.08 4.53
C LYS A 83 14.58 5.72 5.99
N ALA A 84 13.40 5.17 6.25
CA ALA A 84 12.96 4.78 7.59
C ALA A 84 13.74 3.59 8.16
N THR A 85 14.22 2.68 7.29
CA THR A 85 15.01 1.51 7.68
C THR A 85 16.52 1.75 7.65
N THR A 86 16.98 2.86 7.08
CA THR A 86 18.40 3.29 7.07
C THR A 86 19.03 3.33 8.47
N PRO A 87 18.38 3.84 9.53
CA PRO A 87 18.92 3.82 10.90
C PRO A 87 19.06 2.42 11.49
N LEU A 88 18.40 1.42 10.88
CA LEU A 88 18.39 0.02 11.32
C LEU A 88 19.35 -0.85 10.49
N MET A 89 19.97 -0.33 9.44
CA MET A 89 20.99 -1.04 8.67
C MET A 89 22.34 -1.00 9.42
N PRO A 90 22.84 -2.13 9.94
CA PRO A 90 24.14 -2.16 10.58
C PRO A 90 25.22 -2.07 9.49
N GLY A 91 25.90 -0.92 9.39
CA GLY A 91 27.09 -0.82 8.55
C GLY A 91 27.51 0.54 7.98
N THR A 92 26.78 1.64 8.17
CA THR A 92 27.23 2.98 7.66
C THR A 92 27.50 3.98 8.78
N GLY A 93 28.02 3.47 9.90
CA GLY A 93 28.58 4.28 10.99
C GLY A 93 30.10 4.22 11.00
N ALA A 94 30.76 4.41 9.87
CA ALA A 94 32.20 4.62 9.83
C ALA A 94 32.47 6.13 9.81
N THR A 95 33.27 6.59 10.79
CA THR A 95 33.91 7.91 10.89
C THR A 95 33.12 9.07 11.52
N GLN A 96 32.78 8.95 12.80
CA GLN A 96 32.87 10.13 13.67
C GLN A 96 33.28 9.71 15.10
N GLY A 97 34.59 9.55 15.26
CA GLY A 97 35.25 9.28 16.52
C GLY A 97 36.69 9.68 16.32
N GLU A 98 36.94 10.98 16.45
CA GLU A 98 38.25 11.61 16.40
C GLU A 98 39.33 10.77 17.09
N HIS A 99 40.42 10.58 16.36
CA HIS A 99 41.73 10.31 16.92
C HIS A 99 42.05 11.31 18.05
N LYS A 100 41.75 10.96 19.29
CA LYS A 100 42.59 11.37 20.42
C LYS A 100 43.75 10.39 20.56
N ALA A 101 44.65 10.45 19.60
CA ALA A 101 46.02 9.99 19.75
C ALA A 101 46.89 11.20 20.14
N SER A 102 46.99 11.47 21.44
CA SER A 102 48.03 12.25 22.14
C SER A 102 47.49 12.45 23.56
N THR A 103 48.17 12.09 24.63
CA THR A 103 49.55 12.48 24.93
C THR A 103 50.13 11.51 25.98
N ALA A 104 51.40 11.20 25.80
CA ALA A 104 52.26 10.49 26.73
C ALA A 104 52.25 11.05 28.16
N ARG A 105 52.23 10.15 29.17
CA ARG A 105 53.33 9.96 30.14
C ARG A 105 53.01 8.83 31.10
#